data_AF-A0A1R1XV87-F1
#
_entry.id   AF-A0A1R1XV87-F1
#
_cell.length_a   1.000
_cell.length_b   1.000
_cell.length_c   1.000
_cell.angle_alpha   90.00
_cell.angle_beta   90.00
_cell.angle_gamma   90.00
#
_symmetry.space_group_name_H-M   'P 1'
#
loop_
_entity.id
_entity.type
_entity.pdbx_description
1 polymer ?
#
loop_
_entity_poly.entity_id
_entity_poly.type
_entity_poly.pdbx_seq_one_letter_code
_entity_poly.pdbx_strand_id
1 'polypeptide(L)'
;MDDPTVNWDKERYDEILSKLTPFLKSAGYNPKTDLIFIPLSGFTGANVKDTDRKVAPWYTGSSLLDTLDGMNAVDRKINAPLRMPILEKYKDMGTIVGGKIEAGFIKLGMKLVLMPNRKACEVATIFGENELEIESAIAGDNVRVRLRGVEEEEVSEGHVLCEPKQPCFGTTTFDAQLVIVDAKNIITSGYGAVLHIHTCIEEVVLSDLLHLMDKKGRKSRKPPQFVKKGQSCIARFTSTQPICVEKFSDFPQLGRFTLRDEGKTIAIGKIVKVISPI
;
A
#
# COMPACT_ATOMS: atom_id res chain seq x y z
N MET A 1 15.73 -21.84 -9.83
CA MET A 1 17.09 -21.95 -10.44
C MET A 1 17.41 -23.38 -10.89
N ASP A 2 16.48 -24.29 -10.69
CA ASP A 2 16.59 -25.76 -10.73
C ASP A 2 16.00 -26.37 -12.01
N ASP A 3 15.50 -25.54 -12.92
CA ASP A 3 15.03 -26.01 -14.22
C ASP A 3 16.22 -26.59 -15.02
N PRO A 4 16.02 -27.70 -15.77
CA PRO A 4 17.07 -28.35 -16.55
C PRO A 4 17.78 -27.43 -17.57
N THR A 5 17.16 -26.31 -17.96
CA THR A 5 17.76 -25.31 -18.84
C THR A 5 18.70 -24.33 -18.13
N VAL A 6 18.63 -24.25 -16.80
CA VAL A 6 19.41 -23.32 -15.96
C VAL A 6 20.42 -24.06 -15.09
N ASN A 7 20.07 -25.21 -14.51
CA ASN A 7 20.96 -26.05 -13.69
C ASN A 7 21.81 -25.28 -12.65
N TRP A 8 21.20 -24.31 -11.96
CA TRP A 8 21.88 -23.46 -10.97
C TRP A 8 23.09 -22.69 -11.52
N ASP A 9 23.09 -22.40 -12.82
CA ASP A 9 24.16 -21.68 -13.48
C ASP A 9 24.29 -20.24 -12.95
N LYS A 10 25.55 -19.87 -12.69
CA LYS A 10 25.91 -18.54 -12.18
C LYS A 10 25.77 -17.48 -13.26
N GLU A 11 26.12 -17.78 -14.52
CA GLU A 11 26.05 -16.79 -15.59
C GLU A 11 24.60 -16.35 -15.82
N ARG A 12 23.67 -17.31 -15.79
CA ARG A 12 22.24 -17.01 -15.85
C ARG A 12 21.75 -16.15 -14.68
N TYR A 13 22.22 -16.41 -13.46
CA TYR A 13 21.89 -15.59 -12.29
C TYR A 13 22.42 -14.16 -12.44
N ASP A 14 23.68 -13.99 -12.86
CA ASP A 14 24.31 -12.69 -13.08
C ASP A 14 23.62 -11.91 -14.22
N GLU A 15 23.18 -12.60 -15.28
CA GLU A 15 22.36 -12.01 -16.35
C GLU A 15 21.04 -11.44 -15.79
N ILE A 16 20.33 -12.21 -14.96
CA ILE A 16 19.07 -11.79 -14.34
C ILE A 16 19.30 -10.58 -13.44
N LEU A 17 20.36 -10.59 -12.62
CA LEU A 17 20.76 -9.45 -11.79
C LEU A 17 21.02 -8.20 -12.63
N SER A 18 21.74 -8.35 -13.75
CA SER A 18 22.08 -7.23 -14.63
C SER A 18 20.84 -6.60 -15.28
N LYS A 19 19.79 -7.39 -15.53
CA LYS A 19 18.51 -6.92 -16.10
C LYS A 19 17.57 -6.33 -15.05
N LEU A 20 17.50 -6.93 -13.85
CA LEU A 20 16.61 -6.48 -12.78
C LEU A 20 17.12 -5.25 -12.05
N THR A 21 18.43 -5.12 -11.86
CA THR A 21 19.01 -4.00 -11.09
C THR A 21 18.67 -2.63 -11.69
N PRO A 22 18.79 -2.39 -13.02
CA PRO A 22 18.37 -1.14 -13.63
C PRO A 22 16.87 -0.86 -13.47
N PHE A 23 16.04 -1.90 -13.56
CA PHE A 23 14.59 -1.77 -13.41
C PHE A 23 14.21 -1.33 -11.99
N LEU A 24 14.74 -2.01 -10.97
CA LEU A 24 14.47 -1.68 -9.57
C LEU A 24 15.06 -0.31 -9.18
N LYS A 25 16.23 0.05 -9.72
CA LYS A 25 16.81 1.39 -9.57
C LYS A 25 15.94 2.48 -10.20
N SER A 26 15.32 2.20 -11.35
CA SER A 26 14.40 3.13 -12.01
C SER A 26 13.11 3.35 -11.21
N ALA A 27 12.66 2.32 -10.47
CA ALA A 27 11.53 2.41 -9.55
C ALA A 27 11.86 3.16 -8.23
N GLY A 28 13.15 3.46 -7.97
CA GLY A 28 13.59 4.25 -6.82
C GLY A 28 14.17 3.46 -5.66
N TYR A 29 14.40 2.16 -5.81
CA TYR A 29 15.09 1.33 -4.80
C TYR A 29 16.60 1.51 -4.89
N ASN A 30 17.28 1.53 -3.74
CA ASN A 30 18.73 1.56 -3.69
C ASN A 30 19.29 0.12 -3.77
N PRO A 31 20.05 -0.23 -4.83
CA PRO A 31 20.53 -1.60 -5.01
C PRO A 31 21.47 -2.12 -3.92
N LYS A 32 22.05 -1.24 -3.12
CA LYS A 32 23.01 -1.62 -2.07
C LYS A 32 22.38 -1.86 -0.71
N THR A 33 21.27 -1.18 -0.40
CA THR A 33 20.66 -1.18 0.94
C THR A 33 19.32 -1.87 0.95
N ASP A 34 18.54 -1.74 -0.13
CA ASP A 34 17.13 -2.13 -0.14
C ASP A 34 16.91 -3.46 -0.87
N LEU A 35 17.90 -3.94 -1.62
CA LEU A 35 17.78 -5.13 -2.46
C LEU A 35 18.75 -6.22 -1.99
N ILE A 36 18.20 -7.40 -1.78
CA ILE A 36 18.96 -8.64 -1.51
C ILE A 36 18.47 -9.66 -2.52
N PHE A 37 19.40 -10.21 -3.31
CA PHE A 37 19.07 -11.17 -4.36
C PHE A 37 19.49 -12.57 -3.94
N ILE A 38 18.52 -13.46 -3.80
CA ILE A 38 18.73 -14.83 -3.32
C ILE A 38 18.35 -15.82 -4.43
N PRO A 39 19.27 -16.68 -4.91
CA PRO A 39 18.93 -17.76 -5.82
C PRO A 39 18.16 -18.83 -5.04
N LEU A 40 16.93 -19.15 -5.45
CA LEU A 40 16.09 -20.14 -4.76
C LEU A 40 15.39 -21.09 -5.74
N SER A 41 14.94 -22.23 -5.22
CA SER A 41 14.04 -23.16 -5.89
C SER A 41 12.88 -23.51 -4.97
N GLY A 42 11.65 -23.25 -5.44
CA GLY A 42 10.43 -23.65 -4.72
C GLY A 42 10.13 -25.15 -4.84
N PHE A 43 10.62 -25.82 -5.89
CA PHE A 43 10.36 -27.26 -6.10
C PHE A 43 11.27 -28.14 -5.25
N THR A 44 12.56 -27.81 -5.18
CA THR A 44 13.55 -28.56 -4.39
C THR A 44 13.71 -28.03 -2.97
N GLY A 45 13.25 -26.82 -2.68
CA GLY A 45 13.40 -26.17 -1.38
C GLY A 45 14.80 -25.60 -1.11
N ALA A 46 15.70 -25.62 -2.09
CA ALA A 46 17.06 -25.12 -1.94
C ALA A 46 17.11 -23.61 -1.68
N ASN A 47 17.95 -23.21 -0.72
CA ASN A 47 18.14 -21.84 -0.22
C ASN A 47 16.91 -21.20 0.46
N VAL A 48 15.88 -22.00 0.78
CA VAL A 48 14.70 -21.51 1.51
C VAL A 48 15.02 -21.40 3.00
N LYS A 49 15.27 -22.54 3.67
CA LYS A 49 15.61 -22.58 5.10
C LYS A 49 17.10 -22.45 5.34
N ASP A 50 17.87 -23.34 4.70
CA ASP A 50 19.32 -23.42 4.82
C ASP A 50 19.96 -23.16 3.46
N THR A 51 21.15 -22.55 3.45
CA THR A 51 21.91 -22.38 2.22
C THR A 51 22.44 -23.72 1.73
N ASP A 52 22.05 -24.11 0.51
CA ASP A 52 22.51 -25.36 -0.09
C ASP A 52 23.72 -25.11 -0.99
N ARG A 53 24.91 -25.28 -0.40
CA ARG A 53 26.19 -25.16 -1.10
C ARG A 53 26.46 -26.31 -2.07
N LYS A 54 25.67 -27.40 -2.06
CA LYS A 54 25.85 -28.51 -3.01
C LYS A 54 25.28 -28.15 -4.38
N VAL A 55 24.14 -27.46 -4.40
CA VAL A 55 23.49 -27.04 -5.65
C VAL A 55 23.97 -25.67 -6.13
N ALA A 56 24.33 -24.77 -5.20
CA ALA A 56 24.82 -23.43 -5.52
C ALA A 56 26.16 -23.14 -4.80
N PRO A 57 27.27 -23.79 -5.18
CA PRO A 57 28.56 -23.61 -4.52
C PRO A 57 29.13 -22.19 -4.67
N TRP A 58 28.68 -21.44 -5.68
CA TRP A 58 29.10 -20.07 -5.96
C TRP A 58 28.36 -19.01 -5.12
N TYR A 59 27.26 -19.36 -4.47
CA TYR A 59 26.47 -18.42 -3.68
C TYR A 59 26.96 -18.40 -2.22
N THR A 60 27.38 -17.22 -1.76
CA THR A 60 27.91 -17.02 -0.40
C THR A 60 26.98 -16.20 0.49
N GLY A 61 25.78 -15.84 0.01
CA GLY A 61 24.80 -15.09 0.79
C GLY A 61 24.00 -16.00 1.74
N SER A 62 23.15 -15.38 2.56
CA SER A 62 22.27 -16.08 3.51
C SER A 62 21.08 -16.76 2.80
N SER A 63 20.40 -17.67 3.51
CA SER A 63 19.15 -18.26 3.04
C SER A 63 18.02 -17.23 3.04
N LEU A 64 16.86 -17.59 2.46
CA LEU A 64 15.68 -16.73 2.50
C LEU A 64 15.23 -16.45 3.94
N LEU A 65 15.12 -17.47 4.78
CA LEU A 65 14.69 -17.29 6.17
C LEU A 65 15.70 -16.49 7.00
N ASP A 66 17.00 -16.80 6.89
CA ASP A 66 18.05 -16.03 7.59
C ASP A 66 18.02 -14.55 7.18
N THR A 67 17.76 -14.28 5.90
CA THR A 67 17.66 -12.92 5.39
C THR A 67 16.43 -12.21 5.95
N LEU A 68 15.28 -12.89 6.01
CA LEU A 68 14.04 -12.34 6.58
C LEU A 68 14.16 -12.09 8.08
N ASP A 69 14.76 -13.01 8.83
CA ASP A 69 15.00 -12.89 10.27
C ASP A 69 16.02 -11.78 10.58
N GLY A 70 17.00 -11.59 9.69
CA GLY A 70 17.98 -10.50 9.78
C GLY A 70 17.44 -9.12 9.39
N MET A 71 16.21 -9.02 8.85
CA MET A 71 15.63 -7.71 8.53
C MET A 71 15.25 -6.96 9.81
N ASN A 72 15.57 -5.68 9.85
CA ASN A 72 15.13 -4.83 10.95
C ASN A 72 13.60 -4.75 10.96
N ALA A 73 13.00 -5.06 12.11
CA ALA A 73 11.58 -4.86 12.33
C ALA A 73 11.23 -3.38 12.08
N VAL A 74 10.27 -3.14 11.19
CA VAL A 74 9.74 -1.80 10.94
C VAL A 74 9.09 -1.30 12.22
N ASP A 75 9.30 -0.02 12.55
CA ASP A 75 8.65 0.63 13.68
C ASP A 75 7.13 0.49 13.56
N ARG A 76 6.58 -0.40 14.38
CA ARG A 76 5.15 -0.63 14.47
C ARG A 76 4.59 0.59 15.17
N LYS A 77 3.86 1.44 14.43
CA LYS A 77 3.25 2.69 14.93
C LYS A 77 2.13 2.41 15.95
N ILE A 78 2.46 1.76 17.07
CA ILE A 78 1.51 1.28 18.08
C ILE A 78 0.88 2.46 18.83
N ASN A 79 1.66 3.52 19.06
CA ASN A 79 1.19 4.74 19.73
C ASN A 79 0.47 5.73 18.79
N ALA A 80 0.43 5.44 17.49
CA ALA A 80 -0.30 6.28 16.55
C ALA A 80 -1.81 5.99 16.60
N PRO A 81 -2.66 6.93 16.16
CA PRO A 81 -4.10 6.72 16.07
C PRO A 81 -4.46 5.45 15.28
N LEU A 82 -5.46 4.72 15.75
CA LEU A 82 -5.89 3.48 15.10
C LEU A 82 -6.34 3.76 13.65
N ARG A 83 -5.76 3.01 12.71
CA ARG A 83 -6.16 2.96 11.29
C ARG A 83 -6.18 1.51 10.83
N MET A 84 -7.38 0.98 10.57
CA MET A 84 -7.55 -0.33 9.99
C MET A 84 -8.43 -0.23 8.74
N PRO A 85 -7.83 -0.14 7.55
CA PRO A 85 -8.55 -0.26 6.29
C PRO A 85 -9.19 -1.65 6.17
N ILE A 86 -10.45 -1.67 5.76
CA ILE A 86 -11.22 -2.90 5.58
C ILE A 86 -10.86 -3.49 4.21
N LEU A 87 -10.45 -4.76 4.22
CA LEU A 87 -10.11 -5.57 3.05
C LEU A 87 -11.27 -6.47 2.65
N GLU A 88 -11.93 -7.08 3.63
CA GLU A 88 -13.04 -8.00 3.41
C GLU A 88 -14.15 -7.75 4.44
N LYS A 89 -15.39 -8.08 4.07
CA LYS A 89 -16.54 -8.07 4.97
C LYS A 89 -17.42 -9.28 4.71
N TYR A 90 -18.02 -9.81 5.76
CA TYR A 90 -19.04 -10.86 5.66
C TYR A 90 -19.90 -10.88 6.92
N LYS A 91 -21.06 -11.53 6.81
CA LYS A 91 -22.01 -11.68 7.90
C LYS A 91 -21.86 -13.03 8.59
N ASP A 92 -21.56 -13.00 9.89
CA ASP A 92 -21.55 -14.15 10.78
C ASP A 92 -21.94 -13.73 12.19
N MET A 93 -23.18 -14.05 12.58
CA MET A 93 -23.80 -13.64 13.86
C MET A 93 -23.54 -12.16 14.21
N GLY A 94 -23.52 -11.31 13.17
CA GLY A 94 -23.08 -9.92 13.21
C GLY A 94 -22.25 -9.57 11.97
N THR A 95 -21.75 -8.35 11.90
CA THR A 95 -20.89 -7.88 10.81
C THR A 95 -19.44 -8.14 11.17
N ILE A 96 -18.75 -9.00 10.40
CA ILE A 96 -17.31 -9.23 10.55
C ILE A 96 -16.58 -8.49 9.44
N VAL A 97 -15.54 -7.75 9.82
CA VAL A 97 -14.66 -7.05 8.89
C VAL A 97 -13.23 -7.54 9.06
N GLY A 98 -12.61 -7.95 7.96
CA GLY A 98 -11.21 -8.35 7.90
C GLY A 98 -10.36 -7.21 7.36
N GLY A 99 -9.19 -7.02 7.94
CA GLY A 99 -8.28 -5.97 7.50
C GLY A 99 -6.96 -6.01 8.25
N LYS A 100 -6.03 -5.18 7.77
CA LYS A 100 -4.73 -5.02 8.40
C LYS A 100 -4.73 -3.77 9.26
N ILE A 101 -4.19 -3.86 10.47
CA ILE A 101 -3.99 -2.70 11.33
C ILE A 101 -2.72 -1.97 10.84
N GLU A 102 -2.88 -0.80 10.24
CA GLU A 102 -1.75 0.00 9.75
C GLU A 102 -1.08 0.83 10.85
N ALA A 103 -1.86 1.24 11.85
CA ALA A 103 -1.41 2.04 12.98
C ALA A 103 -2.32 1.82 14.18
N GLY A 104 -1.79 2.00 15.39
CA GLY A 104 -2.52 1.87 16.65
C GLY A 104 -2.66 0.43 17.14
N PHE A 105 -3.64 0.24 18.02
CA PHE A 105 -4.04 -1.06 18.55
C PHE A 105 -5.55 -1.13 18.66
N ILE A 106 -6.08 -2.35 18.68
CA ILE A 106 -7.49 -2.64 18.89
C ILE A 106 -7.61 -3.59 20.07
N LYS A 107 -8.65 -3.39 20.89
CA LYS A 107 -8.95 -4.23 22.05
C LYS A 107 -10.44 -4.55 22.08
N LEU A 108 -10.77 -5.70 22.65
CA LEU A 108 -12.14 -6.10 22.93
C LEU A 108 -12.91 -4.99 23.68
N GLY A 109 -14.13 -4.69 23.23
CA GLY A 109 -15.00 -3.66 23.81
C GLY A 109 -14.60 -2.21 23.50
N MET A 110 -13.58 -2.00 22.67
CA MET A 110 -13.19 -0.65 22.23
C MET A 110 -14.26 -0.05 21.32
N LYS A 111 -14.59 1.23 21.55
CA LYS A 111 -15.47 2.01 20.67
C LYS A 111 -14.65 2.56 19.51
N LEU A 112 -15.13 2.31 18.30
CA LEU A 112 -14.52 2.72 17.05
C LEU A 112 -15.51 3.54 16.23
N VAL A 113 -15.01 4.17 15.18
CA VAL A 113 -15.82 4.85 14.18
C VAL A 113 -15.43 4.36 12.80
N LEU A 114 -16.43 4.01 12.00
CA LEU A 114 -16.28 3.64 10.61
C LEU A 114 -16.32 4.91 9.76
N MET A 115 -15.20 5.21 9.10
CA MET A 115 -15.10 6.30 8.13
C MET A 115 -15.19 5.71 6.71
N PRO A 116 -15.79 6.43 5.74
CA PRO A 116 -16.19 7.84 5.77
C PRO A 116 -17.59 8.10 6.36
N ASN A 117 -18.40 7.07 6.59
CA ASN A 117 -19.80 7.19 7.02
C ASN A 117 -20.00 7.72 8.46
N ARG A 118 -18.92 7.92 9.23
CA ARG A 118 -18.93 8.34 10.64
C ARG A 118 -19.86 7.50 11.54
N LYS A 119 -20.01 6.21 11.23
CA LYS A 119 -20.86 5.31 12.02
C LYS A 119 -20.10 4.80 13.24
N ALA A 120 -20.65 5.03 14.43
CA ALA A 120 -20.07 4.50 15.66
C ALA A 120 -20.25 2.98 15.73
N CYS A 121 -19.20 2.27 16.11
CA CYS A 121 -19.22 0.83 16.26
C CYS A 121 -18.44 0.38 17.51
N GLU A 122 -18.71 -0.84 17.97
CA GLU A 122 -18.01 -1.43 19.10
C GLU A 122 -17.42 -2.77 18.71
N VAL A 123 -16.20 -3.03 19.18
CA VAL A 123 -15.49 -4.29 18.95
C VAL A 123 -16.08 -5.38 19.85
N ALA A 124 -16.80 -6.32 19.24
CA ALA A 124 -17.42 -7.43 19.96
C ALA A 124 -16.46 -8.59 20.19
N THR A 125 -15.75 -9.01 19.14
CA THR A 125 -14.72 -10.06 19.18
C THR A 125 -13.63 -9.74 18.16
N ILE A 126 -12.40 -10.19 18.43
CA ILE A 126 -11.27 -10.08 17.51
C ILE A 126 -10.75 -11.49 17.25
N PHE A 127 -10.58 -11.84 15.99
CA PHE A 127 -9.97 -13.08 15.53
C PHE A 127 -8.61 -12.76 14.93
N GLY A 128 -7.57 -13.46 15.39
CA GLY A 128 -6.25 -13.40 14.80
C GLY A 128 -6.18 -14.13 13.45
N GLU A 129 -4.99 -14.17 12.86
CA GLU A 129 -4.74 -14.83 11.58
C GLU A 129 -5.06 -16.33 11.60
N ASN A 130 -4.94 -16.98 12.76
CA ASN A 130 -5.25 -18.41 12.95
C ASN A 130 -6.73 -18.68 13.26
N GLU A 131 -7.62 -17.71 13.07
CA GLU A 131 -9.06 -17.78 13.41
C GLU A 131 -9.38 -17.96 14.91
N LEU A 132 -8.36 -17.90 15.77
CA LEU A 132 -8.53 -17.93 17.21
C LEU A 132 -8.92 -16.55 17.75
N GLU A 133 -9.79 -16.54 18.76
CA GLU A 133 -10.16 -15.32 19.47
C GLU A 133 -8.98 -14.78 20.27
N ILE A 134 -8.76 -13.48 20.15
CA ILE A 134 -7.70 -12.74 20.84
C ILE A 134 -8.28 -11.52 21.55
N GLU A 135 -7.65 -11.11 22.66
CA GLU A 135 -8.13 -9.97 23.45
C GLU A 135 -7.74 -8.61 22.84
N SER A 136 -6.62 -8.57 22.11
CA SER A 136 -6.07 -7.36 21.51
C SER A 136 -5.18 -7.68 20.31
N ALA A 137 -5.09 -6.74 19.38
CA ALA A 137 -4.17 -6.78 18.25
C ALA A 137 -3.50 -5.41 18.02
N ILE A 138 -2.35 -5.42 17.37
CA ILE A 138 -1.51 -4.22 17.19
C ILE A 138 -1.23 -3.94 15.72
N ALA A 139 -0.66 -2.76 15.43
CA ALA A 139 -0.20 -2.39 14.10
C ALA A 139 0.73 -3.47 13.49
N GLY A 140 0.38 -3.92 12.28
CA GLY A 140 1.05 -4.98 11.54
C GLY A 140 0.21 -6.25 11.41
N ASP A 141 -0.70 -6.49 12.35
CA ASP A 141 -1.48 -7.74 12.38
C ASP A 141 -2.65 -7.69 11.38
N ASN A 142 -2.89 -8.82 10.72
CA ASN A 142 -4.12 -9.06 9.96
C ASN A 142 -5.14 -9.67 10.90
N VAL A 143 -6.29 -9.02 11.06
CA VAL A 143 -7.32 -9.46 12.01
C VAL A 143 -8.70 -9.40 11.38
N ARG A 144 -9.59 -10.24 11.91
CA ARG A 144 -11.03 -10.14 11.65
C ARG A 144 -11.72 -9.65 12.90
N VAL A 145 -12.54 -8.63 12.77
CA VAL A 145 -13.17 -7.94 13.90
C VAL A 145 -14.67 -8.05 13.73
N ARG A 146 -15.35 -8.62 14.71
CA ARG A 146 -16.81 -8.59 14.77
C ARG A 146 -17.24 -7.25 15.36
N LEU A 147 -18.05 -6.51 14.63
CA LEU A 147 -18.54 -5.19 15.01
C LEU A 147 -20.00 -5.27 15.51
N ARG A 148 -20.30 -4.49 16.53
CA ARG A 148 -21.67 -4.18 16.99
C ARG A 148 -22.07 -2.78 16.58
N GLY A 149 -23.35 -2.61 16.21
CA GLY A 149 -23.95 -1.32 15.86
C GLY A 149 -23.79 -0.89 14.40
N VAL A 150 -23.29 -1.78 13.54
CA VAL A 150 -23.10 -1.56 12.10
C VAL A 150 -23.58 -2.77 11.32
N GLU A 151 -24.37 -2.52 10.29
CA GLU A 151 -24.82 -3.56 9.37
C GLU A 151 -23.82 -3.76 8.23
N GLU A 152 -23.78 -4.97 7.66
CA GLU A 152 -22.89 -5.33 6.55
C GLU A 152 -23.05 -4.41 5.32
N GLU A 153 -24.26 -3.90 5.10
CA GLU A 153 -24.60 -2.99 4.01
C GLU A 153 -23.97 -1.60 4.17
N GLU A 154 -23.67 -1.18 5.41
CA GLU A 154 -23.06 0.13 5.72
C GLU A 154 -21.53 0.12 5.60
N VAL A 155 -20.93 -1.06 5.50
CA VAL A 155 -19.48 -1.25 5.36
C VAL A 155 -19.13 -1.46 3.90
N SER A 156 -18.06 -0.86 3.41
CA SER A 156 -17.51 -1.15 2.08
C SER A 156 -16.01 -1.39 2.18
N GLU A 157 -15.46 -2.12 1.22
CA GLU A 157 -14.02 -2.23 1.04
C GLU A 157 -13.42 -0.84 0.85
N GLY A 158 -12.31 -0.55 1.51
CA GLY A 158 -11.74 0.79 1.52
C GLY A 158 -12.25 1.72 2.63
N HIS A 159 -13.33 1.37 3.34
CA HIS A 159 -13.65 2.06 4.59
C HIS A 159 -12.56 1.80 5.63
N VAL A 160 -12.40 2.73 6.57
CA VAL A 160 -11.34 2.67 7.58
C VAL A 160 -11.94 2.74 8.98
N LEU A 161 -11.65 1.73 9.79
CA LEU A 161 -11.93 1.78 11.23
C LEU A 161 -10.91 2.67 11.92
N CYS A 162 -11.42 3.64 12.69
CA CYS A 162 -10.63 4.64 13.37
C CYS A 162 -11.03 4.78 14.84
N GLU A 163 -10.14 5.38 15.64
CA GLU A 163 -10.51 5.81 16.98
C GLU A 163 -11.45 7.04 16.93
N PRO A 164 -12.53 7.10 17.75
CA PRO A 164 -13.48 8.21 17.73
C PRO A 164 -12.88 9.58 18.05
N LYS A 165 -11.80 9.63 18.85
CA LYS A 165 -11.13 10.88 19.22
C LYS A 165 -10.33 11.49 18.07
N GLN A 166 -9.80 10.66 17.19
CA GLN A 166 -8.96 11.05 16.06
C GLN A 166 -9.34 10.25 14.82
N PRO A 167 -10.55 10.49 14.25
CA PRO A 167 -10.99 9.79 13.04
C PRO A 167 -10.07 10.13 11.85
N CYS A 168 -10.01 9.23 10.86
CA CYS A 168 -9.40 9.58 9.58
C CYS A 168 -10.27 10.58 8.83
N PHE A 169 -9.70 11.23 7.83
CA PHE A 169 -10.43 12.23 7.03
C PHE A 169 -11.07 11.56 5.82
N GLY A 170 -12.38 11.72 5.66
CA GLY A 170 -13.06 11.44 4.40
C GLY A 170 -13.00 12.66 3.50
N THR A 171 -12.62 12.55 2.24
CA THR A 171 -12.77 13.66 1.29
C THR A 171 -13.08 13.18 -0.12
N THR A 172 -13.75 14.03 -0.87
CA THR A 172 -13.89 13.87 -2.33
C THR A 172 -12.79 14.60 -3.09
N THR A 173 -12.04 15.51 -2.47
CA THR A 173 -11.06 16.35 -3.17
C THR A 173 -9.73 16.42 -2.43
N PHE A 174 -8.63 16.18 -3.14
CA PHE A 174 -7.30 16.22 -2.55
C PHE A 174 -6.24 16.66 -3.58
N ASP A 175 -5.18 17.29 -3.11
CA ASP A 175 -4.00 17.60 -3.92
C ASP A 175 -2.93 16.54 -3.67
N ALA A 176 -2.41 15.96 -4.76
CA ALA A 176 -1.39 14.92 -4.71
C ALA A 176 -0.24 15.20 -5.66
N GLN A 177 0.95 14.79 -5.24
CA GLN A 177 2.13 14.74 -6.11
C GLN A 177 2.16 13.40 -6.81
N LEU A 178 2.29 13.43 -8.14
CA LEU A 178 2.32 12.25 -9.00
C LEU A 178 3.66 12.15 -9.70
N VAL A 179 4.06 10.91 -10.00
CA VAL A 179 5.11 10.59 -10.94
C VAL A 179 4.49 9.73 -12.04
N ILE A 180 4.53 10.21 -13.29
CA ILE A 180 3.96 9.47 -14.42
C ILE A 180 4.98 8.42 -14.87
N VAL A 181 4.62 7.15 -14.72
CA VAL A 181 5.50 6.01 -15.00
C VAL A 181 5.35 5.58 -16.44
N ASP A 182 4.13 5.25 -16.86
CA ASP A 182 3.87 4.68 -18.18
C ASP A 182 2.47 5.03 -18.69
N ALA A 183 2.31 6.29 -19.12
CA ALA A 183 1.11 6.75 -19.81
C ALA A 183 1.35 6.73 -21.33
N LYS A 184 0.45 6.07 -22.09
CA LYS A 184 0.47 6.07 -23.57
C LYS A 184 0.19 7.47 -24.12
N ASN A 185 -0.79 8.15 -23.52
CA ASN A 185 -1.26 9.47 -23.91
C ASN A 185 -0.74 10.54 -22.93
N ILE A 186 -0.80 11.80 -23.34
CA ILE A 186 -0.56 12.93 -22.44
C ILE A 186 -1.70 13.03 -21.43
N ILE A 187 -1.38 13.37 -20.19
CA ILE A 187 -2.38 13.58 -19.14
C ILE A 187 -2.69 15.07 -19.09
N THR A 188 -3.97 15.41 -19.20
CA THR A 188 -4.49 16.78 -19.11
C THR A 188 -5.47 16.90 -17.94
N SER A 189 -5.85 18.13 -17.60
CA SER A 189 -7.02 18.36 -16.73
C SER A 189 -8.26 17.71 -17.35
N GLY A 190 -9.11 17.13 -16.50
CA GLY A 190 -10.29 16.34 -16.87
C GLY A 190 -10.02 14.85 -17.14
N TYR A 191 -8.78 14.38 -17.01
CA TYR A 191 -8.45 12.98 -17.25
C TYR A 191 -9.01 12.07 -16.14
N GLY A 192 -9.83 11.09 -16.52
CA GLY A 192 -10.36 10.07 -15.62
C GLY A 192 -9.40 8.89 -15.47
N ALA A 193 -9.27 8.37 -14.26
CA ALA A 193 -8.45 7.20 -13.96
C ALA A 193 -9.02 6.44 -12.75
N VAL A 194 -8.59 5.19 -12.55
CA VAL A 194 -8.91 4.41 -11.36
C VAL A 194 -7.82 4.62 -10.31
N LEU A 195 -8.21 5.14 -9.16
CA LEU A 195 -7.37 5.30 -7.97
C LEU A 195 -7.39 4.00 -7.17
N HIS A 196 -6.20 3.47 -6.89
CA HIS A 196 -6.01 2.41 -5.90
C HIS A 196 -5.27 3.01 -4.70
N ILE A 197 -5.93 3.06 -3.56
CA ILE A 197 -5.35 3.53 -2.30
C ILE A 197 -5.70 2.52 -1.20
N HIS A 198 -4.71 1.98 -0.49
CA HIS A 198 -4.87 0.83 0.41
C HIS A 198 -5.72 -0.30 -0.22
N THR A 199 -6.93 -0.48 0.28
CA THR A 199 -7.97 -1.43 -0.14
C THR A 199 -9.11 -0.77 -0.95
N CYS A 200 -9.12 0.56 -1.06
CA CYS A 200 -10.12 1.32 -1.79
C CYS A 200 -9.74 1.42 -3.28
N ILE A 201 -10.70 1.12 -4.15
CA ILE A 201 -10.59 1.22 -5.60
C ILE A 201 -11.73 2.10 -6.08
N GLU A 202 -11.40 3.31 -6.53
CA GLU A 202 -12.41 4.31 -6.89
C GLU A 202 -12.05 5.05 -8.17
N GLU A 203 -13.05 5.42 -8.93
CA GLU A 203 -12.86 6.28 -10.10
C GLU A 203 -12.64 7.73 -9.66
N VAL A 204 -11.58 8.34 -10.19
CA VAL A 204 -11.21 9.72 -9.90
C VAL A 204 -10.94 10.48 -11.17
N VAL A 205 -11.28 11.78 -11.13
CA VAL A 205 -10.96 12.71 -12.20
C VAL A 205 -9.86 13.63 -11.70
N LEU A 206 -8.81 13.78 -12.51
CA LEU A 206 -7.80 14.80 -12.32
C LEU A 206 -8.41 16.13 -12.74
N SER A 207 -8.89 16.92 -11.78
CA SER A 207 -9.59 18.19 -12.05
C SER A 207 -8.62 19.26 -12.54
N ASP A 208 -7.51 19.47 -11.83
CA ASP A 208 -6.55 20.54 -12.14
C ASP A 208 -5.10 20.09 -12.06
N LEU A 209 -4.30 20.45 -13.07
CA LEU A 209 -2.84 20.38 -13.01
C LEU A 209 -2.28 21.67 -12.38
N LEU A 210 -1.82 21.59 -11.14
CA LEU A 210 -1.40 22.76 -10.37
C LEU A 210 0.03 23.16 -10.67
N HIS A 211 0.97 22.22 -10.61
CA HIS A 211 2.40 22.49 -10.79
C HIS A 211 3.12 21.33 -11.46
N LEU A 212 4.07 21.63 -12.34
CA LEU A 212 5.08 20.66 -12.77
C LEU A 212 6.22 20.64 -11.74
N MET A 213 6.76 19.46 -11.45
CA MET A 213 7.84 19.25 -10.50
C MET A 213 9.11 18.86 -11.27
N ASP A 214 10.20 19.60 -11.01
CA ASP A 214 11.53 19.21 -11.49
C ASP A 214 12.09 18.04 -10.64
N LYS A 215 13.10 17.32 -11.15
CA LYS A 215 13.79 16.24 -10.43
C LYS A 215 14.38 16.67 -9.08
N LYS A 216 14.61 17.98 -8.90
CA LYS A 216 15.07 18.60 -7.65
C LYS A 216 13.93 19.02 -6.70
N GLY A 217 12.68 18.66 -7.00
CA GLY A 217 11.51 18.97 -6.18
C GLY A 217 11.00 20.41 -6.28
N ARG A 218 11.47 21.19 -7.26
CA ARG A 218 11.03 22.58 -7.45
C ARG A 218 9.73 22.64 -8.23
N LYS A 219 8.78 23.46 -7.75
CA LYS A 219 7.48 23.69 -8.37
C LYS A 219 7.57 24.71 -9.50
N SER A 220 6.90 24.45 -10.62
CA SER A 220 6.70 25.46 -11.66
C SER A 220 5.85 26.62 -11.15
N ARG A 221 6.13 27.84 -11.63
CA ARG A 221 5.35 29.03 -11.27
C ARG A 221 3.96 29.07 -11.92
N LYS A 222 3.82 28.46 -13.10
CA LYS A 222 2.57 28.40 -13.85
C LYS A 222 2.05 26.95 -13.89
N PRO A 223 0.72 26.76 -13.88
CA PRO A 223 0.11 25.44 -14.07
C PRO A 223 0.43 24.91 -15.47
N PRO A 224 0.87 23.64 -15.60
CA PRO A 224 1.13 23.04 -16.90
C PRO A 224 -0.20 22.65 -17.58
N GLN A 225 -0.24 22.73 -18.91
CA GLN A 225 -1.42 22.29 -19.68
C GLN A 225 -1.53 20.76 -19.79
N PHE A 226 -0.39 20.06 -19.78
CA PHE A 226 -0.31 18.62 -19.87
C PHE A 226 0.95 18.08 -19.18
N VAL A 227 0.95 16.79 -18.86
CA VAL A 227 2.10 16.07 -18.29
C VAL A 227 2.40 14.84 -19.14
N LYS A 228 3.71 14.57 -19.34
CA LYS A 228 4.21 13.44 -20.13
C LYS A 228 4.85 12.36 -19.25
N LYS A 229 5.07 11.18 -19.84
CA LYS A 229 5.81 10.08 -19.22
C LYS A 229 7.16 10.55 -18.63
N GLY A 230 7.46 10.10 -17.42
CA GLY A 230 8.68 10.42 -16.68
C GLY A 230 8.69 11.78 -15.98
N GLN A 231 7.63 12.60 -16.14
CA GLN A 231 7.50 13.86 -15.44
C GLN A 231 6.76 13.68 -14.11
N SER A 232 7.03 14.59 -13.18
CA SER A 232 6.31 14.68 -11.91
C SER A 232 5.48 15.95 -11.89
N CYS A 233 4.31 15.91 -11.27
CA CYS A 233 3.43 17.07 -11.14
C CYS A 233 2.68 17.03 -9.82
N ILE A 234 2.10 18.16 -9.44
CA ILE A 234 1.07 18.26 -8.40
C ILE A 234 -0.24 18.49 -9.11
N ALA A 235 -1.21 17.63 -8.84
CA ALA A 235 -2.54 17.71 -9.41
C ALA A 235 -3.60 17.63 -8.32
N ARG A 236 -4.75 18.21 -8.60
CA ARG A 236 -5.96 18.04 -7.81
C ARG A 236 -6.79 16.90 -8.38
N PHE A 237 -7.27 16.06 -7.48
CA PHE A 237 -8.17 14.96 -7.78
C PHE A 237 -9.52 15.22 -7.17
N THR A 238 -10.55 14.76 -7.88
CA THR A 238 -11.92 14.75 -7.42
C THR A 238 -12.50 13.36 -7.64
N SER A 239 -13.05 12.76 -6.59
CA SER A 239 -13.78 11.49 -6.61
C SER A 239 -15.29 11.74 -6.50
N THR A 240 -16.08 10.80 -7.00
CA THR A 240 -17.55 10.85 -6.88
C THR A 240 -17.99 10.56 -5.45
N GLN A 241 -17.38 9.56 -4.81
CA GLN A 241 -17.64 9.18 -3.42
C GLN A 241 -16.53 9.68 -2.50
N PRO A 242 -16.83 9.98 -1.23
CA PRO A 242 -15.82 10.37 -0.26
C PRO A 242 -14.90 9.18 0.04
N ILE A 243 -13.59 9.38 -0.11
CA ILE A 243 -12.58 8.37 0.19
C ILE A 243 -11.80 8.74 1.45
N CYS A 244 -11.42 7.73 2.23
CA CYS A 244 -10.63 7.93 3.44
C CYS A 244 -9.15 8.10 3.08
N VAL A 245 -8.62 9.32 3.19
CA VAL A 245 -7.25 9.60 2.78
C VAL A 245 -6.54 10.52 3.76
N GLU A 246 -5.23 10.31 3.91
CA GLU A 246 -4.40 11.13 4.79
C GLU A 246 -3.16 11.66 4.08
N LYS A 247 -2.54 12.68 4.66
CA LYS A 247 -1.28 13.20 4.13
C LYS A 247 -0.20 12.15 4.26
N PHE A 248 0.62 12.04 3.23
CA PHE A 248 1.73 11.09 3.20
C PHE A 248 2.75 11.30 4.35
N SER A 249 2.93 12.54 4.81
CA SER A 249 3.80 12.87 5.95
C SER A 249 3.34 12.25 7.26
N ASP A 250 2.02 12.13 7.44
CA ASP A 250 1.41 11.77 8.71
C ASP A 250 1.21 10.25 8.73
N PHE A 251 0.53 9.74 7.70
CA PHE A 251 0.28 8.31 7.48
C PHE A 251 0.70 7.89 6.07
N PRO A 252 1.93 7.38 5.90
CA PRO A 252 2.44 6.92 4.61
C PRO A 252 1.55 5.87 3.92
N GLN A 253 0.88 5.02 4.71
CA GLN A 253 0.06 3.91 4.22
C GLN A 253 -1.27 4.37 3.62
N LEU A 254 -1.88 5.41 4.19
CA LEU A 254 -3.12 6.03 3.69
C LEU A 254 -2.86 7.19 2.73
N GLY A 255 -1.59 7.58 2.54
CA GLY A 255 -1.19 8.69 1.67
C GLY A 255 -0.51 8.27 0.37
N ARG A 256 -0.25 6.97 0.15
CA ARG A 256 0.31 6.44 -1.11
C ARG A 256 -0.79 5.81 -1.94
N PHE A 257 -0.80 6.10 -3.22
CA PHE A 257 -1.75 5.51 -4.15
C PHE A 257 -1.12 5.24 -5.51
N THR A 258 -1.79 4.42 -6.31
CA THR A 258 -1.46 4.20 -7.71
C THR A 258 -2.65 4.55 -8.58
N LEU A 259 -2.39 5.18 -9.72
CA LEU A 259 -3.39 5.42 -10.74
C LEU A 259 -3.26 4.39 -11.83
N ARG A 260 -4.39 3.83 -12.24
CA ARG A 260 -4.47 2.84 -13.31
C ARG A 260 -5.46 3.28 -14.38
N ASP A 261 -5.12 2.96 -15.63
CA ASP A 261 -5.97 3.14 -16.80
C ASP A 261 -5.76 1.94 -17.74
N GLU A 262 -6.84 1.42 -18.33
CA GLU A 262 -6.84 0.21 -19.18
C GLU A 262 -6.05 -0.98 -18.57
N GLY A 263 -6.12 -1.16 -17.24
CA GLY A 263 -5.39 -2.22 -16.52
C GLY A 263 -3.89 -1.96 -16.31
N LYS A 264 -3.34 -0.85 -16.81
CA LYS A 264 -1.93 -0.46 -16.63
C LYS A 264 -1.76 0.63 -15.59
N THR A 265 -0.68 0.57 -14.82
CA THR A 265 -0.34 1.62 -13.85
C THR A 265 0.30 2.81 -14.57
N ILE A 266 -0.45 3.91 -14.67
CA ILE A 266 -0.01 5.12 -15.36
C ILE A 266 0.86 6.01 -14.48
N ALA A 267 0.59 6.04 -13.16
CA ALA A 267 1.26 6.93 -12.23
C ALA A 267 1.25 6.40 -10.80
N ILE A 268 2.21 6.87 -10.01
CA ILE A 268 2.30 6.63 -8.57
C ILE A 268 2.22 7.97 -7.88
N GLY A 269 1.41 8.05 -6.82
CA GLY A 269 1.04 9.28 -6.16
C GLY A 269 1.30 9.28 -4.66
N LYS A 270 1.54 10.48 -4.13
CA LYS A 270 1.57 10.77 -2.70
C LYS A 270 0.66 11.96 -2.41
N ILE A 271 -0.23 11.81 -1.42
CA ILE A 271 -1.15 12.86 -1.02
C ILE A 271 -0.40 13.92 -0.23
N VAL A 272 -0.50 15.17 -0.69
CA VAL A 272 0.18 16.32 -0.09
C VAL A 272 -0.80 17.13 0.76
N LYS A 273 -2.06 17.23 0.30
CA LYS A 273 -3.08 18.02 0.98
C LYS A 273 -4.46 17.39 0.80
N VAL A 274 -5.16 17.22 1.91
CA VAL A 274 -6.58 16.86 1.95
C VAL A 274 -7.39 18.16 1.95
N ILE A 275 -8.35 18.30 1.04
CA ILE A 275 -9.22 19.49 0.92
C ILE A 275 -10.61 19.10 1.41
N SER A 276 -11.30 19.98 2.12
CA SER A 276 -12.67 19.73 2.61
C SER A 276 -12.86 18.38 3.32
N PRO A 277 -12.07 18.08 4.39
CA PRO A 277 -12.25 16.84 5.13
C PRO A 277 -13.62 16.81 5.80
N ILE A 278 -14.38 15.76 5.52
CA ILE A 278 -15.65 15.40 6.16
C ILE A 278 -15.38 14.40 7.26
#